data_AF-A0AAW1IKU7-F1
#
_entry.id   AF-A0AAW1IKU7-F1
#
_cell.length_a   1.000
_cell.length_b   1.000
_cell.length_c   1.000
_cell.angle_alpha   90.00
_cell.angle_beta   90.00
_cell.angle_gamma   90.00
#
_symmetry.space_group_name_H-M   'P 1'
#
loop_
_entity.id
_entity.type
_entity.pdbx_description
1 polymer ?
#
loop_
_entity_poly.entity_id
_entity_poly.type
_entity_poly.pdbx_seq_one_letter_code
_entity_poly.pdbx_strand_id
1 'polypeptide(L)'
;MDLPIDHYKIVGLPSGEENFKLTINDINKAYKRKALVLHPDKNPHNPNAHANFTQLKSSYEILKLESSRALFDDLLRVRREKALRHREFDAKRRRMASDLEDRERSCSAAADAESKANEQSILRQLDEEITKFRAKKRKSYQTVSPSVDFADPLVFPRQSQNSTPCVPAHEHHAFETSVFEKLKKAVQKQK
;
A
#
# COMPACT_ATOMS: atom_id res chain seq x y z
N MET A 1 -5.05 17.22 -9.60
CA MET A 1 -5.37 18.61 -9.21
C MET A 1 -4.06 19.33 -9.09
N ASP A 2 -3.70 20.08 -10.13
CA ASP A 2 -2.44 20.82 -10.17
C ASP A 2 -2.45 21.86 -9.05
N LEU A 3 -1.45 21.79 -8.18
CA LEU A 3 -1.24 22.79 -7.14
C LEU A 3 -0.90 24.11 -7.84
N PRO A 4 -1.64 25.20 -7.59
CA PRO A 4 -1.27 26.52 -8.05
C PRO A 4 0.13 26.82 -7.60
N ILE A 5 0.88 27.29 -8.57
CA ILE A 5 2.25 27.69 -8.47
C ILE A 5 2.43 28.65 -7.28
N ASP A 6 3.37 28.32 -6.39
CA ASP A 6 3.71 29.17 -5.25
C ASP A 6 4.64 30.30 -5.70
N HIS A 7 4.06 31.49 -5.89
CA HIS A 7 4.78 32.66 -6.39
C HIS A 7 5.91 33.12 -5.45
N TYR A 8 5.75 32.97 -4.13
CA TYR A 8 6.79 33.36 -3.17
C TYR A 8 8.02 32.46 -3.33
N LYS A 9 7.84 31.14 -3.47
CA LYS A 9 8.94 30.21 -3.72
C LYS A 9 9.67 30.48 -5.03
N ILE A 10 8.93 30.85 -6.08
CA ILE A 10 9.54 31.17 -7.38
C ILE A 10 10.39 32.43 -7.31
N VAL A 11 9.95 33.47 -6.60
CA VAL A 11 10.78 34.67 -6.41
C VAL A 11 11.96 34.40 -5.45
N GLY A 12 11.88 33.33 -4.65
CA GLY A 12 12.93 32.94 -3.69
C GLY A 12 12.73 33.54 -2.31
N LEU A 13 11.47 33.76 -1.93
CA LEU A 13 11.03 34.26 -0.64
C LEU A 13 10.46 33.12 0.21
N PRO A 14 10.46 33.25 1.54
CA PRO A 14 9.82 32.27 2.41
C PRO A 14 8.31 32.23 2.12
N SER A 15 7.78 31.02 1.97
CA SER A 15 6.35 30.75 1.83
C SER A 15 5.79 30.24 3.16
N GLY A 16 4.54 30.58 3.48
CA GLY A 16 3.89 30.14 4.72
C GLY A 16 3.24 31.29 5.48
N GLU A 17 3.71 31.54 6.71
CA GLU A 17 3.26 32.67 7.55
C GLU A 17 4.20 33.87 7.49
N GLU A 18 5.47 33.62 7.14
CA GLU A 18 6.47 34.66 6.98
C GLU A 18 6.22 35.54 5.73
N ASN A 19 5.33 35.11 4.82
CA ASN A 19 4.95 35.89 3.65
C ASN A 19 4.26 37.22 4.00
N PHE A 20 3.50 37.26 5.10
CA PHE A 20 2.78 38.46 5.56
C PHE A 20 3.72 39.56 6.05
N LYS A 21 4.94 39.22 6.46
CA LYS A 21 5.94 40.18 6.94
C LYS A 21 6.74 40.84 5.81
N LEU A 22 6.64 40.32 4.58
CA LEU A 22 7.43 40.81 3.45
C LEU A 22 6.89 42.11 2.89
N THR A 23 7.76 43.09 2.72
CA THR A 23 7.40 44.37 2.07
C THR A 23 7.66 44.28 0.56
N ILE A 24 6.99 45.14 -0.23
CA ILE A 24 7.19 45.24 -1.69
C ILE A 24 8.67 45.44 -2.05
N ASN A 25 9.43 46.17 -1.22
CA ASN A 25 10.88 46.36 -1.42
C ASN A 25 11.65 45.03 -1.34
N ASP A 26 11.31 44.15 -0.42
CA ASP A 26 11.96 42.85 -0.27
C ASP A 26 11.65 41.94 -1.47
N ILE A 27 10.42 42.00 -1.96
CA ILE A 27 9.99 41.30 -3.18
C ILE A 27 10.79 41.81 -4.39
N ASN A 28 10.95 43.14 -4.52
CA ASN A 28 11.75 43.74 -5.60
C ASN A 28 13.23 43.32 -5.53
N LYS A 29 13.82 43.31 -4.33
CA LYS A 29 15.22 42.88 -4.12
C LYS A 29 15.41 41.41 -4.48
N ALA A 30 14.50 40.55 -4.03
CA ALA A 30 14.54 39.11 -4.32
C ALA A 30 14.38 38.83 -5.81
N TYR A 31 13.42 39.50 -6.47
CA TYR A 31 13.23 39.41 -7.93
C TYR A 31 14.50 39.79 -8.69
N LYS A 32 15.12 40.94 -8.38
CA LYS A 32 16.35 41.37 -9.04
C LYS A 32 17.48 40.35 -8.89
N ARG A 33 17.69 39.86 -7.67
CA ARG A 33 18.71 38.83 -7.40
C ARG A 33 18.45 37.57 -8.22
N LYS A 34 17.21 37.08 -8.25
CA LYS A 34 16.87 35.83 -8.92
C LYS A 34 16.84 35.96 -10.45
N ALA A 35 16.43 37.12 -10.96
CA ALA A 35 16.46 37.45 -12.38
C ALA A 35 17.89 37.44 -12.94
N LEU A 36 18.87 37.94 -12.19
CA LEU A 36 20.28 37.86 -12.58
C LEU A 36 20.79 36.42 -12.68
N VAL A 37 20.36 35.55 -11.75
CA VAL A 37 20.76 34.14 -11.74
C VAL A 37 20.11 33.36 -12.88
N LEU A 38 18.83 33.63 -13.17
CA LEU A 38 18.04 32.89 -14.18
C LEU A 38 18.00 33.56 -15.56
N HIS A 39 18.81 34.60 -15.79
CA HIS A 39 18.80 35.33 -17.06
C HIS A 39 19.27 34.42 -18.22
N PRO A 40 18.57 34.39 -19.37
CA PRO A 40 18.93 33.52 -20.50
C PRO A 40 20.31 33.86 -21.08
N ASP A 41 20.71 35.13 -21.11
CA ASP A 41 22.03 35.58 -21.59
C ASP A 41 23.20 34.99 -20.78
N LYS A 42 23.03 34.85 -19.46
CA LYS A 42 24.06 34.28 -18.57
C LYS A 42 24.04 32.76 -18.56
N ASN A 43 22.97 32.14 -19.04
CA ASN A 43 22.76 30.69 -19.03
C ASN A 43 22.43 30.14 -20.44
N PRO A 44 23.28 30.37 -21.45
CA PRO A 44 22.98 29.97 -22.83
C PRO A 44 22.92 28.45 -23.02
N HIS A 45 23.53 27.68 -22.12
CA HIS A 45 23.55 26.21 -22.17
C HIS A 45 22.32 25.55 -21.54
N ASN A 46 21.45 26.30 -20.84
CA ASN A 46 20.27 25.75 -20.19
C ASN A 46 19.01 26.03 -21.03
N PRO A 47 18.41 25.00 -21.66
CA PRO A 47 17.21 25.18 -22.49
C PRO A 47 15.99 25.64 -21.69
N ASN A 48 15.98 25.42 -20.37
CA ASN A 48 14.89 25.83 -19.48
C ASN A 48 15.06 27.25 -18.93
N ALA A 49 16.17 27.94 -19.21
CA ALA A 49 16.43 29.28 -18.68
C ALA A 49 15.33 30.28 -19.06
N HIS A 50 14.86 30.23 -20.31
CA HIS A 50 13.78 31.09 -20.79
C HIS A 50 12.46 30.80 -20.04
N ALA A 51 12.06 29.54 -19.92
CA ALA A 51 10.83 29.14 -19.23
C ALA A 51 10.85 29.57 -17.75
N ASN A 52 11.97 29.35 -17.06
CA ASN A 52 12.15 29.74 -15.67
C ASN A 52 12.10 31.27 -15.49
N PHE A 53 12.69 32.03 -16.40
CA PHE A 53 12.65 33.50 -16.37
C PHE A 53 11.23 34.02 -16.59
N THR A 54 10.50 33.44 -17.55
CA THR A 54 9.08 33.76 -17.80
C THR A 54 8.22 33.46 -16.57
N GLN A 55 8.44 32.32 -15.91
CA GLN A 55 7.73 31.96 -14.67
C GLN A 55 8.08 32.90 -13.50
N LEU A 56 9.34 33.33 -13.40
CA LEU A 56 9.77 34.32 -12.43
C LEU A 56 9.09 35.67 -12.65
N LYS A 57 9.02 36.12 -13.91
CA LYS A 57 8.38 37.38 -14.30
C LYS A 57 6.88 37.37 -13.97
N SER A 58 6.16 36.30 -14.34
CA SER A 58 4.71 36.19 -14.04
C SER A 58 4.43 36.17 -12.54
N SER A 59 5.28 35.50 -11.76
CA SER A 59 5.16 35.48 -10.29
C SER A 59 5.42 36.86 -9.68
N TYR A 60 6.39 37.61 -10.22
CA TYR A 60 6.67 38.97 -9.78
C TYR A 60 5.50 39.93 -10.08
N GLU A 61 4.87 39.82 -11.25
CA GLU A 61 3.73 40.66 -11.62
C GLU A 61 2.55 40.50 -10.65
N ILE A 62 2.27 39.26 -10.22
CA ILE A 62 1.22 38.96 -9.24
C ILE A 62 1.58 39.53 -7.86
N LEU A 63 2.82 39.36 -7.41
CA LEU A 63 3.27 39.81 -6.09
C LEU A 63 3.52 41.32 -5.99
N LYS A 64 3.72 42.00 -7.12
CA LYS A 64 3.95 43.45 -7.17
C LYS A 64 2.67 44.25 -6.89
N LEU A 65 1.52 43.76 -7.34
CA LEU A 65 0.23 44.43 -7.18
C LEU A 65 -0.41 44.01 -5.85
N GLU A 66 -0.67 44.97 -4.97
CA GLU A 66 -1.23 44.72 -3.64
C GLU A 66 -2.57 43.97 -3.70
N SER A 67 -3.44 44.32 -4.65
CA SER A 67 -4.73 43.65 -4.85
C SER A 67 -4.59 42.18 -5.25
N SER A 68 -3.66 41.89 -6.16
CA SER A 68 -3.40 40.52 -6.63
C SER A 68 -2.72 39.69 -5.54
N ARG A 69 -1.81 40.30 -4.78
CA ARG A 69 -1.15 39.69 -3.62
C ARG A 69 -2.15 39.31 -2.53
N ALA A 70 -3.06 40.22 -2.16
CA ALA A 70 -4.08 39.96 -1.15
C ALA A 70 -4.97 38.77 -1.53
N LEU A 71 -5.44 38.73 -2.78
CA LEU A 71 -6.24 37.60 -3.30
C LEU A 71 -5.47 36.27 -3.27
N PHE A 72 -4.18 36.32 -3.62
CA PHE A 72 -3.32 35.14 -3.56
C PHE A 72 -3.11 34.65 -2.12
N ASP A 73 -2.86 35.56 -1.17
CA ASP A 73 -2.70 35.23 0.24
C ASP A 73 -3.99 34.65 0.84
N ASP A 74 -5.15 35.18 0.46
CA ASP A 74 -6.47 34.62 0.81
C ASP A 74 -6.65 33.21 0.23
N LEU A 75 -6.30 32.99 -1.04
CA LEU A 75 -6.33 31.67 -1.66
C LEU A 75 -5.43 30.67 -0.92
N LEU A 76 -4.24 31.09 -0.48
CA LEU A 76 -3.33 30.27 0.31
C LEU A 76 -3.94 29.92 1.67
N ARG A 77 -4.64 30.85 2.33
CA ARG A 77 -5.35 30.60 3.59
C ARG A 77 -6.45 29.56 3.40
N VAL A 78 -7.36 29.77 2.43
CA VAL A 78 -8.46 28.85 2.14
C VAL A 78 -7.94 27.45 1.78
N ARG A 79 -6.88 27.36 0.99
CA ARG A 79 -6.28 26.07 0.64
C ARG A 79 -5.68 25.36 1.85
N ARG A 80 -4.96 26.08 2.73
CA ARG A 80 -4.40 25.51 3.96
C ARG A 80 -5.51 24.95 4.83
N GLU A 81 -6.57 25.72 5.06
CA GLU A 81 -7.71 25.29 5.85
C GLU A 81 -8.38 24.04 5.24
N LYS A 82 -8.61 24.04 3.93
CA LYS A 82 -9.18 22.88 3.22
C LYS A 82 -8.30 21.65 3.36
N ALA A 83 -6.98 21.80 3.24
CA ALA A 83 -6.03 20.70 3.37
C ALA A 83 -6.01 20.14 4.81
N LEU A 84 -6.06 21.00 5.82
CA LEU A 84 -6.15 20.58 7.23
C LEU A 84 -7.45 19.82 7.49
N ARG A 85 -8.58 20.38 7.06
CA ARG A 85 -9.89 19.73 7.18
C ARG A 85 -9.92 18.36 6.50
N HIS A 86 -9.39 18.25 5.28
CA HIS A 86 -9.30 16.97 4.58
C HIS A 86 -8.40 15.97 5.33
N ARG A 87 -7.25 16.43 5.85
CA ARG A 87 -6.34 15.60 6.65
C ARG A 87 -7.04 15.06 7.90
N GLU A 88 -7.82 15.89 8.58
CA GLU A 88 -8.58 15.49 9.77
C GLU A 88 -9.67 14.47 9.43
N PHE A 89 -10.47 14.71 8.38
CA PHE A 89 -11.48 13.76 7.93
C PHE A 89 -10.87 12.44 7.46
N ASP A 90 -9.76 12.48 6.74
CA ASP A 90 -9.02 11.27 6.34
C ASP A 90 -8.49 10.51 7.55
N ALA A 91 -7.94 11.21 8.54
CA ALA A 91 -7.48 10.57 9.77
C ALA A 91 -8.64 9.90 10.52
N LYS A 92 -9.79 10.56 10.62
CA LYS A 92 -11.02 10.01 11.21
C LYS A 92 -11.50 8.78 10.44
N ARG A 93 -11.54 8.85 9.10
CA ARG A 93 -11.92 7.72 8.24
C ARG A 93 -10.97 6.54 8.41
N ARG A 94 -9.66 6.76 8.45
CA ARG A 94 -8.67 5.70 8.69
C ARG A 94 -8.85 5.03 10.05
N ARG A 95 -9.10 5.81 11.11
CA ARG A 95 -9.37 5.26 12.44
C ARG A 95 -10.62 4.38 12.45
N MET A 96 -11.71 4.86 11.86
CA MET A 96 -12.95 4.10 11.75
C MET A 96 -12.75 2.80 10.93
N ALA A 97 -12.00 2.85 9.82
CA ALA A 97 -11.68 1.67 9.03
C ALA A 97 -10.88 0.64 9.83
N SER A 98 -9.85 1.08 10.57
CA SER A 98 -9.06 0.20 11.44
C SER A 98 -9.91 -0.44 12.53
N ASP A 99 -10.77 0.35 13.20
CA ASP A 99 -11.65 -0.13 14.26
C ASP A 99 -12.63 -1.21 13.77
N LEU A 100 -13.19 -1.04 12.56
CA LEU A 100 -14.02 -2.07 11.93
C LEU A 100 -13.22 -3.33 11.59
N GLU A 101 -12.05 -3.17 10.98
CA GLU A 101 -11.20 -4.29 10.59
C GLU A 101 -10.73 -5.11 11.80
N ASP A 102 -10.35 -4.45 12.89
CA ASP A 102 -9.95 -5.11 14.14
C ASP A 102 -11.11 -5.88 14.77
N ARG A 103 -12.34 -5.35 14.69
CA ARG A 103 -13.55 -6.01 15.18
C ARG A 103 -13.93 -7.22 14.32
N GLU A 104 -13.84 -7.10 13.00
CA GLU A 104 -14.06 -8.20 12.06
C GLU A 104 -13.02 -9.31 12.27
N ARG A 105 -11.74 -8.96 12.41
CA ARG A 105 -10.67 -9.92 12.70
C ARG A 105 -10.86 -10.60 14.05
N SER A 106 -11.25 -9.88 15.10
CA SER A 106 -11.44 -10.48 16.43
C SER A 106 -12.59 -11.48 16.45
N CYS A 107 -13.70 -11.15 15.76
CA CYS A 107 -14.84 -12.07 15.63
C CYS A 107 -14.47 -13.30 14.81
N SER A 108 -13.82 -13.11 13.65
CA SER A 108 -13.35 -14.22 12.81
C SER A 108 -12.32 -15.08 13.55
N ALA A 109 -11.32 -14.48 14.19
CA ALA A 109 -10.28 -15.21 14.91
C ALA A 109 -10.84 -16.03 16.07
N ALA A 110 -11.87 -15.53 16.77
CA ALA A 110 -12.55 -16.30 17.80
C ALA A 110 -13.28 -17.52 17.22
N ALA A 111 -14.05 -17.34 16.13
CA ALA A 111 -14.73 -18.43 15.43
C ALA A 111 -13.74 -19.45 14.81
N ASP A 112 -12.63 -18.98 14.26
CA ASP A 112 -11.55 -19.79 13.70
C ASP A 112 -10.81 -20.56 14.80
N ALA A 113 -10.55 -19.93 15.95
CA ALA A 113 -9.94 -20.57 17.11
C ALA A 113 -10.86 -21.67 17.69
N GLU A 114 -12.16 -21.40 17.77
CA GLU A 114 -13.16 -22.38 18.20
C GLU A 114 -13.22 -23.58 17.24
N SER A 115 -13.29 -23.33 15.93
CA SER A 115 -13.26 -24.41 14.92
C SER A 115 -11.97 -25.23 14.99
N LYS A 116 -10.80 -24.59 15.14
CA LYS A 116 -9.51 -25.28 15.30
C LYS A 116 -9.44 -26.10 16.58
N ALA A 117 -9.96 -25.58 17.70
CA ALA A 117 -10.01 -26.32 18.96
C ALA A 117 -10.93 -27.54 18.87
N ASN A 118 -12.08 -27.40 18.21
CA ASN A 118 -13.00 -28.50 17.94
C ASN A 118 -12.36 -29.56 17.05
N GLU A 119 -11.76 -29.17 15.93
CA GLU A 119 -11.01 -30.06 15.04
C GLU A 119 -9.92 -30.81 15.80
N GLN A 120 -9.15 -30.11 16.64
CA GLN A 120 -8.09 -30.71 17.44
C GLN A 120 -8.62 -31.69 18.49
N SER A 121 -9.77 -31.41 19.10
CA SER A 121 -10.42 -32.33 20.03
C SER A 121 -10.89 -33.60 19.33
N ILE A 122 -11.52 -33.47 18.15
CA ILE A 122 -11.96 -34.61 17.33
C ILE A 122 -10.77 -35.48 16.95
N LEU A 123 -9.67 -34.88 16.47
CA LEU A 123 -8.44 -35.61 16.12
C LEU A 123 -7.88 -36.39 17.31
N ARG A 124 -7.83 -35.78 18.51
CA ARG A 124 -7.37 -36.46 19.73
C ARG A 124 -8.26 -37.65 20.10
N GLN A 125 -9.58 -37.47 20.04
CA GLN A 125 -10.54 -38.55 20.30
C GLN A 125 -10.34 -39.71 19.32
N LEU A 126 -10.15 -39.41 18.04
CA LEU A 126 -9.89 -40.39 16.99
C LEU A 126 -8.60 -41.19 17.25
N ASP A 127 -7.51 -40.52 17.61
CA ASP A 127 -6.25 -41.16 17.95
C ASP A 127 -6.37 -42.09 19.17
N GLU A 128 -7.10 -41.66 20.20
CA GLU A 128 -7.40 -42.51 21.36
C GLU A 128 -8.23 -43.74 20.99
N GLU A 129 -9.23 -43.59 20.12
CA GLU A 129 -10.01 -44.74 19.66
C GLU A 129 -9.18 -45.70 18.81
N ILE A 130 -8.36 -45.19 17.89
CA ILE A 130 -7.47 -46.00 17.05
C ILE A 130 -6.46 -46.75 17.92
N THR A 131 -5.86 -46.10 18.92
CA THR A 131 -4.88 -46.72 19.82
C THR A 131 -5.53 -47.81 20.67
N LYS A 132 -6.72 -47.56 21.23
CA LYS A 132 -7.52 -48.58 21.93
C LYS A 132 -7.87 -49.75 21.02
N PHE A 133 -8.33 -49.49 19.80
CA PHE A 133 -8.66 -50.52 18.80
C PHE A 133 -7.44 -51.37 18.46
N ARG A 134 -6.28 -50.76 18.17
CA ARG A 134 -5.01 -51.46 17.91
C ARG A 134 -4.56 -52.30 19.09
N ALA A 135 -4.69 -51.81 20.32
CA ALA A 135 -4.35 -52.56 21.53
C ALA A 135 -5.30 -53.75 21.76
N LYS A 136 -6.60 -53.56 21.54
CA LYS A 136 -7.63 -54.59 21.64
C LYS A 136 -7.44 -55.67 20.57
N LYS A 137 -7.15 -55.29 19.33
CA LYS A 137 -6.77 -56.24 18.27
C LYS A 137 -5.47 -56.97 18.60
N ARG A 138 -4.45 -56.30 19.14
CA ARG A 138 -3.21 -56.96 19.59
C ARG A 138 -3.49 -58.02 20.66
N LYS A 139 -4.38 -57.73 21.61
CA LYS A 139 -4.87 -58.68 22.62
C LYS A 139 -5.64 -59.86 22.00
N SER A 140 -6.46 -59.64 20.97
CA SER A 140 -7.18 -60.73 20.27
C SER A 140 -6.26 -61.58 19.38
N TYR A 141 -5.17 -61.02 18.86
CA TYR A 141 -4.13 -61.78 18.13
C TYR A 141 -3.17 -62.53 19.06
N GLN A 142 -3.20 -62.29 20.37
CA GLN A 142 -2.32 -62.92 21.35
C GLN A 142 -2.94 -64.14 22.04
N THR A 143 -4.27 -64.34 21.90
CA THR A 143 -5.00 -65.53 22.36
C THR A 143 -5.04 -66.67 21.34
N VAL A 144 -4.47 -66.46 20.16
CA VAL A 144 -4.11 -67.52 19.21
C VAL A 144 -2.61 -67.77 19.36
N SER A 145 -2.25 -68.94 19.86
CA SER A 145 -0.88 -69.42 19.97
C SER A 145 -0.14 -69.30 18.63
N PRO A 146 1.14 -68.92 18.60
CA PRO A 146 1.93 -68.98 17.38
C PRO A 146 2.32 -70.44 17.12
N SER A 147 1.61 -71.10 16.22
CA SER A 147 2.14 -72.25 15.50
C SER A 147 1.67 -72.17 14.06
N VAL A 148 2.38 -71.38 13.25
CA VAL A 148 2.75 -71.75 11.89
C VAL A 148 3.73 -70.71 11.35
N ASP A 149 4.90 -71.19 10.97
CA ASP A 149 5.78 -70.56 10.01
C ASP A 149 4.96 -70.20 8.76
N PHE A 150 4.84 -68.92 8.44
CA PHE A 150 4.37 -68.50 7.13
C PHE A 150 5.22 -67.35 6.65
N ALA A 151 5.92 -67.63 5.54
CA ALA A 151 6.84 -66.73 4.87
C ALA A 151 6.20 -65.36 4.61
N ASP A 152 6.98 -64.33 4.90
CA ASP A 152 6.66 -62.92 4.72
C ASP A 152 6.61 -62.59 3.21
N PRO A 153 5.44 -62.40 2.57
CA PRO A 153 5.38 -62.31 1.13
C PRO A 153 4.96 -60.90 0.71
N LEU A 154 5.55 -59.83 1.27
CA LEU A 154 5.54 -58.50 0.65
C LEU A 154 6.79 -57.69 1.04
N VAL A 155 7.96 -58.28 0.76
CA VAL A 155 9.13 -57.49 0.35
C VAL A 155 8.77 -56.85 -0.98
N PHE A 156 8.34 -55.58 -0.96
CA PHE A 156 8.34 -54.79 -2.19
C PHE A 156 9.79 -54.32 -2.47
N PRO A 157 10.30 -54.50 -3.70
CA PRO A 157 11.68 -54.18 -4.01
C PRO A 157 11.89 -52.67 -3.93
N ARG A 158 12.98 -52.28 -3.28
CA ARG A 158 13.54 -50.93 -3.34
C ARG A 158 14.01 -50.68 -4.79
N GLN A 159 13.14 -50.11 -5.62
CA GLN A 159 13.56 -49.59 -6.91
C GLN A 159 14.27 -48.25 -6.71
N SER A 160 15.59 -48.35 -6.84
CA SER A 160 16.53 -47.28 -7.08
C SER A 160 16.29 -46.66 -8.46
N GLN A 161 16.69 -45.38 -8.57
CA GLN A 161 16.87 -44.57 -9.78
C GLN A 161 15.57 -44.01 -10.42
N ASN A 162 15.29 -42.71 -10.22
CA ASN A 162 15.57 -41.70 -11.24
C ASN A 162 15.07 -40.30 -10.86
N SER A 163 15.81 -39.34 -11.40
CA SER A 163 15.84 -37.91 -11.19
C SER A 163 14.61 -37.12 -11.70
N THR A 164 14.39 -35.98 -11.02
CA THR A 164 13.78 -34.69 -11.47
C THR A 164 12.26 -34.59 -11.69
N PRO A 165 11.64 -33.39 -11.56
CA PRO A 165 12.02 -32.22 -10.75
C PRO A 165 10.89 -31.71 -9.81
N CYS A 166 11.29 -30.89 -8.85
CA CYS A 166 10.45 -29.98 -8.09
C CYS A 166 9.60 -29.11 -9.03
N VAL A 167 8.27 -29.19 -8.92
CA VAL A 167 7.37 -28.23 -9.56
C VAL A 167 7.13 -27.10 -8.55
N PRO A 168 7.43 -25.84 -8.87
CA PRO A 168 7.12 -24.72 -7.99
C PRO A 168 5.60 -24.59 -7.87
N ALA A 169 5.11 -24.44 -6.64
CA ALA A 169 3.77 -23.94 -6.38
C ALA A 169 3.67 -22.47 -6.82
N HIS A 170 3.50 -22.24 -8.11
CA HIS A 170 3.20 -20.94 -8.66
C HIS A 170 2.32 -21.15 -9.89
N GLU A 171 1.00 -21.21 -9.71
CA GLU A 171 -0.01 -20.91 -10.74
C GLU A 171 -1.45 -21.15 -10.22
N HIS A 172 -1.85 -20.40 -9.19
CA HIS A 172 -3.29 -20.14 -8.96
C HIS A 172 -3.65 -18.66 -9.10
N HIS A 173 -2.71 -17.81 -9.52
CA HIS A 173 -2.92 -16.37 -9.67
C HIS A 173 -3.31 -15.91 -11.10
N ALA A 174 -3.60 -16.84 -12.03
CA ALA A 174 -3.84 -16.47 -13.43
C ALA A 174 -5.33 -16.40 -13.85
N PHE A 175 -6.28 -16.87 -13.03
CA PHE A 175 -7.70 -16.90 -13.44
C PHE A 175 -8.53 -15.70 -12.95
N GLU A 176 -8.10 -15.01 -11.88
CA GLU A 176 -8.84 -13.87 -11.33
C GLU A 176 -8.55 -12.52 -12.01
N THR A 177 -7.44 -12.41 -12.75
CA THR A 177 -7.06 -11.15 -13.42
C THR A 177 -7.88 -10.89 -14.70
N SER A 178 -8.40 -11.93 -15.36
CA SER A 178 -9.17 -11.77 -16.60
C SER A 178 -10.56 -11.16 -16.38
N VAL A 179 -11.21 -11.49 -15.26
CA VAL A 179 -12.58 -11.00 -14.97
C VAL A 179 -12.55 -9.52 -14.58
N PHE A 180 -11.57 -9.12 -13.78
CA PHE A 180 -11.43 -7.74 -13.31
C PHE A 180 -11.04 -6.77 -14.45
N GLU A 181 -10.25 -7.25 -15.42
CA GLU A 181 -9.83 -6.44 -16.58
C GLU A 181 -10.95 -6.26 -17.61
N LYS A 182 -11.81 -7.28 -17.80
CA LYS A 182 -13.02 -7.17 -18.64
C LYS A 182 -14.05 -6.20 -18.05
N LEU A 183 -14.19 -6.15 -16.73
CA LEU A 183 -15.07 -5.19 -16.04
C LEU A 183 -14.57 -3.74 -16.16
N LYS A 184 -13.25 -3.49 -16.06
CA LYS A 184 -12.70 -2.13 -16.27
C LYS A 184 -12.88 -1.61 -17.69
N LYS A 185 -12.73 -2.46 -18.71
CA LYS A 185 -12.96 -2.07 -20.11
C LYS A 185 -14.44 -1.79 -20.43
N ALA A 186 -15.38 -2.46 -19.75
CA ALA A 186 -16.81 -2.21 -19.92
C ALA A 186 -17.25 -0.84 -19.36
N VAL A 187 -16.68 -0.42 -18.23
CA VAL A 187 -17.00 0.87 -17.60
C VAL A 187 -16.47 2.06 -18.40
N GLN A 188 -15.38 1.89 -19.14
CA GLN A 188 -14.79 2.96 -19.97
C GLN A 188 -15.53 3.19 -21.31
N LYS A 189 -16.38 2.26 -21.74
CA LYS A 189 -17.12 2.32 -23.01
C LYS A 189 -18.51 2.99 -22.90
N GLN A 190 -18.87 3.43 -21.69
CA GLN A 190 -20.15 4.06 -21.34
C GLN A 190 -20.00 5.57 -21.05
N LYS A 191 -18.86 6.17 -21.41
CA LYS A 191 -18.63 7.62 -21.47
C LYS A 191 -18.27 8.00 -22.89
#